data_AF-A0AA43QN34-F1
#
_entry.id   AF-A0AA43QN34-F1
#
_cell.length_a   1.000
_cell.length_b   1.000
_cell.length_c   1.000
_cell.angle_alpha   90.00
_cell.angle_beta   90.00
_cell.angle_gamma   90.00
#
_symmetry.space_group_name_H-M   'P 1'
#
loop_
_entity.id
_entity.type
_entity.pdbx_description
1 polymer ?
#
loop_
_entity_poly.entity_id
_entity_poly.type
_entity_poly.pdbx_seq_one_letter_code
_entity_poly.pdbx_strand_id
1 'polypeptide(L)'
;MTVLARLRSCTLTTLYEKDESVLLGLLLICQAFYMYILFGPIEELVIPAANIGSHLIAFNLLTSAYTLLLVHSRLIWGEIVLILNWFNVTALYFRHLRLPFFVHIPVVAGPLAWSYVVLFTNGAAMINSSGTAATIVANVAVWSWMLYGLFFLAAFQDYGVGLATSFLTAALAVQQMAINIDVLQLIFSFTILGALLFSTCVVIVLRIFGKELNIIRYDDEAVTVGERCFLLDED
;
A
#
# COMPACT_ATOMS: atom_id res chain seq x y z
N MET A 1 -29.98 21.94 -3.53
CA MET A 1 -28.92 21.77 -2.50
C MET A 1 -28.14 20.45 -2.66
N THR A 2 -28.77 19.38 -3.15
CA THR A 2 -28.17 18.04 -3.36
C THR A 2 -27.13 17.95 -4.49
N VAL A 3 -27.26 18.75 -5.55
CA VAL A 3 -26.32 18.75 -6.69
C VAL A 3 -25.02 19.50 -6.38
N LEU A 4 -25.10 20.60 -5.64
CA LEU A 4 -23.92 21.36 -5.20
C LEU A 4 -23.10 20.60 -4.14
N ALA A 5 -23.74 19.85 -3.24
CA ALA A 5 -23.05 18.95 -2.32
C ALA A 5 -22.38 17.78 -3.07
N ARG A 6 -23.03 17.22 -4.11
CA ARG A 6 -22.44 16.21 -5.01
C ARG A 6 -21.24 16.74 -5.79
N LEU A 7 -21.34 17.95 -6.33
CA LEU A 7 -20.24 18.57 -7.07
C LEU A 7 -19.05 18.88 -6.16
N ARG A 8 -19.28 19.35 -4.93
CA ARG A 8 -18.21 19.64 -3.96
C ARG A 8 -17.54 18.37 -3.41
N SER A 9 -18.29 17.28 -3.18
CA SER A 9 -17.72 15.95 -2.95
C SER A 9 -16.90 15.48 -4.13
N CYS A 10 -17.39 15.67 -5.37
CA CYS A 10 -16.68 15.26 -6.59
C CYS A 10 -15.34 16.02 -6.75
N THR A 11 -15.27 17.31 -6.43
CA THR A 11 -14.02 18.07 -6.53
C THR A 11 -13.00 17.70 -5.44
N LEU A 12 -13.47 17.44 -4.21
CA LEU A 12 -12.61 16.99 -3.11
C LEU A 12 -12.07 15.57 -3.31
N THR A 13 -12.88 14.65 -3.88
CA THR A 13 -12.42 13.32 -4.25
C THR A 13 -11.40 13.38 -5.39
N THR A 14 -11.64 14.18 -6.45
CA THR A 14 -10.72 14.25 -7.60
C THR A 14 -9.31 14.75 -7.26
N LEU A 15 -9.17 15.52 -6.18
CA LEU A 15 -7.88 16.04 -5.75
C LEU A 15 -7.10 14.97 -4.97
N TYR A 16 -7.73 14.34 -3.98
CA TYR A 16 -7.14 13.26 -3.19
C TYR A 16 -6.82 12.03 -4.07
N GLU A 17 -7.67 11.76 -5.06
CA GLU A 17 -7.53 10.70 -6.06
C GLU A 17 -6.27 10.86 -6.93
N LYS A 18 -5.80 12.09 -7.16
CA LYS A 18 -4.63 12.30 -8.03
C LYS A 18 -3.35 11.71 -7.45
N ASP A 19 -3.15 11.76 -6.14
CA ASP A 19 -1.91 11.27 -5.52
C ASP A 19 -1.93 9.74 -5.34
N GLU A 20 -3.08 9.22 -4.96
CA GLU A 20 -3.31 7.79 -4.86
C GLU A 20 -3.19 7.11 -6.22
N SER A 21 -3.59 7.81 -7.30
CA SER A 21 -3.47 7.32 -8.68
C SER A 21 -2.03 7.28 -9.18
N VAL A 22 -1.14 8.15 -8.68
CA VAL A 22 0.29 8.12 -9.04
C VAL A 22 0.94 6.87 -8.48
N LEU A 23 0.68 6.55 -7.21
CA LEU A 23 1.18 5.30 -6.63
C LEU A 23 0.52 4.10 -7.28
N LEU A 24 -0.80 4.11 -7.52
CA LEU A 24 -1.46 3.01 -8.24
C LEU A 24 -0.88 2.80 -9.64
N GLY A 25 -0.61 3.87 -10.39
CA GLY A 25 0.04 3.80 -11.69
C GLY A 25 1.45 3.21 -11.62
N LEU A 26 2.26 3.64 -10.64
CA LEU A 26 3.57 3.05 -10.38
C LEU A 26 3.45 1.56 -9.98
N LEU A 27 2.48 1.21 -9.14
CA LEU A 27 2.21 -0.17 -8.76
C LEU A 27 1.82 -1.02 -9.95
N LEU A 28 0.98 -0.52 -10.86
CA LEU A 28 0.62 -1.23 -12.09
C LEU A 28 1.84 -1.47 -12.98
N ILE A 29 2.76 -0.52 -13.07
CA ILE A 29 4.04 -0.70 -13.78
C ILE A 29 4.88 -1.79 -13.08
N CYS A 30 5.00 -1.72 -11.75
CA CYS A 30 5.72 -2.74 -10.98
C CYS A 30 5.05 -4.13 -11.09
N GLN A 31 3.73 -4.19 -11.17
CA GLN A 31 2.96 -5.43 -11.36
C GLN A 31 3.14 -5.99 -12.78
N ALA A 32 3.24 -5.14 -13.80
CA ALA A 32 3.62 -5.55 -15.15
C ALA A 32 5.04 -6.14 -15.18
N PHE A 33 5.97 -5.57 -14.41
CA PHE A 33 7.31 -6.14 -14.24
C PHE A 33 7.28 -7.48 -13.49
N TYR A 34 6.43 -7.62 -12.48
CA TYR A 34 6.19 -8.92 -11.84
C TYR A 34 5.62 -9.96 -12.82
N MET A 35 4.72 -9.57 -13.73
CA MET A 35 4.23 -10.47 -14.78
C MET A 35 5.36 -10.93 -15.71
N TYR A 36 6.32 -10.06 -16.01
CA TYR A 36 7.52 -10.44 -16.76
C TYR A 36 8.39 -11.45 -15.99
N ILE A 37 8.55 -11.27 -14.68
CA ILE A 37 9.25 -12.22 -13.79
C ILE A 37 8.55 -13.58 -13.78
N LEU A 38 7.21 -13.61 -13.74
CA LEU A 38 6.42 -14.83 -13.69
C LEU A 38 6.63 -15.74 -14.92
N PHE A 39 6.91 -15.16 -16.09
CA PHE A 39 7.22 -15.90 -17.33
C PHE A 39 8.72 -15.92 -17.65
N GLY A 40 9.56 -15.52 -16.69
CA GLY A 40 11.01 -15.45 -16.86
C GLY A 40 11.68 -16.82 -16.74
N PRO A 41 12.96 -16.91 -17.12
CA PRO A 41 13.72 -18.17 -17.08
C PRO A 41 14.29 -18.52 -15.69
N ILE A 42 14.03 -17.72 -14.65
CA ILE A 42 14.65 -17.87 -13.32
C ILE A 42 13.66 -18.56 -12.38
N GLU A 43 13.80 -19.87 -12.21
CA GLU A 43 12.89 -20.72 -11.42
C GLU A 43 12.76 -20.24 -9.95
N GLU A 44 13.84 -19.75 -9.35
CA GLU A 44 13.86 -19.22 -7.96
C GLU A 44 12.89 -18.05 -7.73
N LEU A 45 12.55 -17.31 -8.79
CA LEU A 45 11.64 -16.17 -8.74
C LEU A 45 10.23 -16.55 -9.21
N VAL A 46 10.11 -17.57 -10.07
CA VAL A 46 8.85 -18.02 -10.67
C VAL A 46 8.00 -18.79 -9.67
N ILE A 47 8.57 -19.72 -8.89
CA ILE A 47 7.80 -20.56 -7.95
C ILE A 47 7.13 -19.70 -6.85
N PRO A 48 7.84 -18.79 -6.17
CA PRO A 48 7.20 -17.90 -5.19
C PRO A 48 6.20 -16.96 -5.85
N ALA A 49 6.51 -16.45 -7.05
CA ALA A 49 5.58 -15.59 -7.78
C ALA A 49 4.28 -16.32 -8.11
N ALA A 50 4.34 -17.57 -8.58
CA ALA A 50 3.17 -18.34 -8.96
C ALA A 50 2.19 -18.57 -7.80
N ASN A 51 2.70 -18.67 -6.57
CA ASN A 51 1.90 -18.95 -5.37
C ASN A 51 1.06 -17.77 -4.89
N ILE A 52 1.32 -16.58 -5.43
CA ILE A 52 0.75 -15.32 -4.97
C ILE A 52 -0.21 -14.73 -6.01
N GLY A 53 -0.23 -15.30 -7.22
CA GLY A 53 -1.00 -14.77 -8.35
C GLY A 53 -2.48 -14.59 -8.05
N SER A 54 -3.09 -15.50 -7.28
CA SER A 54 -4.50 -15.41 -6.86
C SER A 54 -4.79 -14.15 -6.04
N HIS A 55 -3.92 -13.83 -5.08
CA HIS A 55 -4.04 -12.63 -4.26
C HIS A 55 -3.85 -11.34 -5.07
N LEU A 56 -2.95 -11.35 -6.06
CA LEU A 56 -2.75 -10.24 -6.99
C LEU A 56 -3.98 -10.00 -7.88
N ILE A 57 -4.60 -11.07 -8.39
CA ILE A 57 -5.83 -11.00 -9.18
C ILE A 57 -6.96 -10.44 -8.30
N ALA A 58 -7.12 -10.97 -7.08
CA ALA A 58 -8.10 -10.48 -6.12
C ALA A 58 -7.89 -8.99 -5.79
N PHE A 59 -6.64 -8.56 -5.60
CA PHE A 59 -6.30 -7.16 -5.35
C PHE A 59 -6.75 -6.25 -6.49
N ASN A 60 -6.42 -6.61 -7.73
CA ASN A 60 -6.79 -5.82 -8.91
C ASN A 60 -8.31 -5.79 -9.14
N LEU A 61 -9.00 -6.90 -8.90
CA LEU A 61 -10.45 -7.00 -9.07
C LEU A 61 -11.19 -6.18 -8.00
N LEU A 62 -10.78 -6.25 -6.74
CA LEU A 62 -11.34 -5.45 -5.66
C LEU A 62 -11.03 -3.96 -5.84
N THR A 63 -9.82 -3.62 -6.30
CA THR A 63 -9.45 -2.24 -6.64
C THR A 63 -10.34 -1.71 -7.77
N SER A 64 -10.57 -2.51 -8.82
CA SER A 64 -11.47 -2.14 -9.92
C SER A 64 -12.92 -1.97 -9.44
N ALA A 65 -13.40 -2.86 -8.57
CA ALA A 65 -14.73 -2.76 -7.98
C ALA A 65 -14.87 -1.49 -7.12
N TYR A 66 -13.85 -1.14 -6.34
CA TYR A 66 -13.79 0.12 -5.60
C TYR A 66 -13.88 1.33 -6.54
N THR A 67 -13.08 1.39 -7.61
CA THR A 67 -13.14 2.50 -8.56
C THR A 67 -14.53 2.64 -9.20
N LEU A 68 -15.19 1.53 -9.56
CA LEU A 68 -16.56 1.57 -10.07
C LEU A 68 -17.54 2.11 -9.02
N LEU A 69 -17.43 1.69 -7.76
CA LEU A 69 -18.28 2.18 -6.67
C LEU A 69 -18.04 3.66 -6.37
N LEU A 70 -16.80 4.12 -6.49
CA LEU A 70 -16.41 5.52 -6.35
C LEU A 70 -17.08 6.39 -7.42
N VAL A 71 -17.00 5.98 -8.69
CA VAL A 71 -17.68 6.66 -9.82
C VAL A 71 -19.19 6.72 -9.62
N HIS A 72 -19.79 5.69 -9.02
CA HIS A 72 -21.22 5.66 -8.69
C HIS A 72 -21.57 6.36 -7.37
N SER A 73 -20.60 7.04 -6.72
CA SER A 73 -20.75 7.73 -5.43
C SER A 73 -21.26 6.84 -4.29
N ARG A 74 -20.96 5.54 -4.31
CA ARG A 74 -21.34 4.58 -3.27
C ARG A 74 -20.21 4.36 -2.27
N LEU A 75 -19.84 5.40 -1.52
CA LEU A 75 -18.66 5.44 -0.64
C LEU A 75 -18.68 4.37 0.48
N ILE A 76 -19.86 4.05 1.03
CA ILE A 76 -20.00 3.01 2.07
C ILE A 76 -19.64 1.62 1.52
N TRP A 77 -20.12 1.31 0.32
CA TRP A 77 -19.78 0.05 -0.33
C TRP A 77 -18.32 0.02 -0.79
N GLY A 78 -17.80 1.17 -1.22
CA GLY A 78 -16.37 1.33 -1.51
C GLY A 78 -15.51 1.02 -0.29
N GLU A 79 -15.88 1.51 0.89
CA GLU A 79 -15.18 1.26 2.15
C GLU A 79 -15.14 -0.24 2.49
N ILE A 80 -16.27 -0.93 2.35
CA ILE A 80 -16.34 -2.37 2.60
C ILE A 80 -15.42 -3.14 1.64
N VAL A 81 -15.40 -2.77 0.36
CA VAL A 81 -14.52 -3.40 -0.64
C VAL A 81 -13.04 -3.12 -0.32
N LEU A 82 -12.70 -1.90 0.11
CA LEU A 82 -11.33 -1.55 0.53
C LEU A 82 -10.89 -2.32 1.76
N ILE A 83 -11.76 -2.48 2.76
CA ILE A 83 -11.49 -3.29 3.95
C ILE A 83 -11.21 -4.74 3.54
N LEU A 84 -12.05 -5.32 2.68
CA LEU A 84 -11.82 -6.68 2.16
C LEU A 84 -10.50 -6.80 1.41
N ASN A 85 -10.16 -5.78 0.60
CA ASN A 85 -8.90 -5.76 -0.14
C ASN A 85 -7.69 -5.67 0.79
N TRP A 86 -7.76 -4.82 1.81
CA TRP A 86 -6.73 -4.69 2.82
C TRP A 86 -6.53 -5.99 3.61
N PHE A 87 -7.61 -6.69 3.95
CA PHE A 87 -7.51 -8.02 4.58
C PHE A 87 -6.90 -9.06 3.64
N ASN A 88 -7.25 -9.05 2.34
CA ASN A 88 -6.65 -9.94 1.34
C ASN A 88 -5.12 -9.77 1.29
N VAL A 89 -4.63 -8.54 1.21
CA VAL A 89 -3.19 -8.26 1.14
C VAL A 89 -2.50 -8.47 2.50
N THR A 90 -3.18 -8.19 3.61
CA THR A 90 -2.66 -8.48 4.95
C THR A 90 -2.52 -9.99 5.19
N ALA A 91 -3.50 -10.79 4.76
CA ALA A 91 -3.42 -12.24 4.82
C ALA A 91 -2.27 -12.77 3.95
N LEU A 92 -2.07 -12.19 2.77
CA LEU A 92 -0.93 -12.49 1.91
C LEU A 92 0.40 -12.17 2.61
N TYR A 93 0.51 -10.99 3.23
CA TYR A 93 1.70 -10.57 3.98
C TYR A 93 2.09 -11.61 5.02
N PHE A 94 1.12 -12.05 5.83
CA PHE A 94 1.37 -13.01 6.91
C PHE A 94 1.63 -14.44 6.42
N ARG A 95 1.05 -14.83 5.28
CA ARG A 95 1.26 -16.15 4.68
C ARG A 95 2.62 -16.28 4.01
N HIS A 96 3.11 -15.20 3.39
CA HIS A 96 4.37 -15.18 2.66
C HIS A 96 5.27 -14.06 3.18
N LEU A 97 5.73 -14.20 4.42
CA LEU A 97 6.57 -13.21 5.11
C LEU A 97 7.93 -12.94 4.44
N ARG A 98 8.44 -13.89 3.64
CA ARG A 98 9.78 -13.85 3.04
C ARG A 98 9.70 -13.96 1.54
N LEU A 99 9.33 -12.86 0.91
CA LEU A 99 9.34 -12.75 -0.54
C LEU A 99 10.58 -12.04 -1.03
N PRO A 100 11.13 -12.43 -2.19
CA PRO A 100 12.21 -11.67 -2.81
C PRO A 100 11.72 -10.25 -3.07
N PHE A 101 12.59 -9.27 -2.81
CA PHE A 101 12.24 -7.85 -2.83
C PHE A 101 11.49 -7.40 -4.09
N PHE A 102 11.90 -7.91 -5.25
CA PHE A 102 11.30 -7.61 -6.55
C PHE A 102 9.85 -8.13 -6.72
N VAL A 103 9.46 -9.17 -5.97
CA VAL A 103 8.09 -9.69 -5.92
C VAL A 103 7.31 -9.04 -4.77
N HIS A 104 7.99 -8.80 -3.64
CA HIS A 104 7.39 -8.23 -2.43
C HIS A 104 6.83 -6.83 -2.64
N ILE A 105 7.58 -5.94 -3.30
CA ILE A 105 7.11 -4.56 -3.54
C ILE A 105 5.80 -4.51 -4.35
N PRO A 106 5.75 -5.07 -5.59
CA PRO A 106 4.57 -4.90 -6.45
C PRO A 106 3.31 -5.58 -5.93
N VAL A 107 3.47 -6.66 -5.17
CA VAL A 107 2.36 -7.56 -4.85
C VAL A 107 1.94 -7.47 -3.39
N VAL A 108 2.84 -7.08 -2.50
CA VAL A 108 2.59 -7.02 -1.05
C VAL A 108 2.77 -5.62 -0.52
N ALA A 109 4.00 -5.11 -0.42
CA ALA A 109 4.29 -3.88 0.32
C ALA A 109 3.61 -2.64 -0.25
N GLY A 110 3.65 -2.49 -1.57
CA GLY A 110 3.01 -1.39 -2.28
C GLY A 110 1.48 -1.43 -2.18
N PRO A 111 0.83 -2.53 -2.59
CA PRO A 111 -0.61 -2.73 -2.44
C PRO A 111 -1.12 -2.57 -1.00
N LEU A 112 -0.34 -3.03 -0.01
CA LEU A 112 -0.68 -2.93 1.40
C LEU A 112 -0.69 -1.48 1.89
N ALA A 113 0.36 -0.72 1.58
CA ALA A 113 0.47 0.69 1.96
C ALA A 113 -0.60 1.54 1.25
N TRP A 114 -0.83 1.28 -0.05
CA TRP A 114 -1.87 1.95 -0.83
C TRP A 114 -3.26 1.70 -0.25
N SER A 115 -3.64 0.43 -0.03
CA SER A 115 -4.98 0.08 0.47
C SER A 115 -5.26 0.71 1.83
N TYR A 116 -4.25 0.76 2.71
CA TYR A 116 -4.36 1.42 4.00
C TYR A 116 -4.65 2.91 3.84
N VAL A 117 -3.88 3.63 3.00
CA VAL A 117 -4.11 5.06 2.76
C VAL A 117 -5.49 5.31 2.16
N VAL A 118 -5.87 4.58 1.11
CA VAL A 118 -7.16 4.77 0.42
C VAL A 118 -8.36 4.52 1.35
N LEU A 119 -8.22 3.63 2.33
CA LEU A 119 -9.25 3.38 3.33
C LEU A 119 -9.51 4.62 4.21
N PHE A 120 -8.47 5.28 4.70
CA PHE A 120 -8.65 6.52 5.48
C PHE A 120 -9.25 7.65 4.68
N THR A 121 -8.94 7.72 3.39
CA THR A 121 -9.27 8.86 2.54
C THR A 121 -10.67 8.71 1.97
N ASN A 122 -11.08 7.49 1.63
CA ASN A 122 -12.47 7.16 1.34
C ASN A 122 -13.37 7.37 2.59
N GLY A 123 -12.90 6.96 3.77
CA GLY A 123 -13.57 7.26 5.04
C GLY A 123 -13.73 8.76 5.30
N ALA A 124 -12.69 9.56 5.03
CA ALA A 124 -12.75 11.02 5.15
C ALA A 124 -13.73 11.64 4.14
N ALA A 125 -13.73 11.15 2.89
CA ALA A 125 -14.65 11.62 1.84
C ALA A 125 -16.13 11.35 2.19
N MET A 126 -16.42 10.27 2.93
CA MET A 126 -17.76 9.93 3.38
C MET A 126 -18.30 10.90 4.45
N ILE A 127 -17.44 11.41 5.34
CA ILE A 127 -17.85 12.32 6.42
C ILE A 127 -18.09 13.74 5.90
N ASN A 128 -17.38 14.16 4.84
CA ASN A 128 -17.54 15.44 4.12
C ASN A 128 -17.90 16.64 5.02
N SER A 129 -17.16 16.82 6.11
CA SER A 129 -17.38 17.89 7.08
C SER A 129 -16.26 18.92 7.00
N SER A 130 -16.61 20.20 6.98
CA SER A 130 -15.66 21.33 6.87
C SER A 130 -15.50 22.10 8.18
N GLY A 131 -15.64 21.43 9.33
CA GLY A 131 -15.50 22.04 10.66
C GLY A 131 -14.11 21.87 11.28
N THR A 132 -13.83 22.63 12.33
CA THR A 132 -12.58 22.51 13.13
C THR A 132 -12.36 21.09 13.68
N ALA A 133 -13.43 20.40 14.06
CA ALA A 133 -13.38 19.00 14.48
C ALA A 133 -12.86 18.07 13.37
N ALA A 134 -13.24 18.31 12.11
CA ALA A 134 -12.77 17.51 10.97
C ALA A 134 -11.27 17.71 10.73
N THR A 135 -10.77 18.95 10.85
CA THR A 135 -9.33 19.25 10.76
C THR A 135 -8.53 18.59 11.88
N ILE A 136 -9.04 18.57 13.12
CA ILE A 136 -8.37 17.87 14.23
C ILE A 136 -8.29 16.37 13.95
N VAL A 137 -9.39 15.76 13.52
CA VAL A 137 -9.43 14.33 13.19
C VAL A 137 -8.48 14.00 12.04
N ALA A 138 -8.44 14.83 10.99
CA ALA A 138 -7.52 14.65 9.87
C ALA A 138 -6.05 14.70 10.33
N ASN A 139 -5.70 15.67 11.18
CA ASN A 139 -4.35 15.79 11.73
C ASN A 139 -3.95 14.59 12.58
N VAL A 140 -4.86 14.06 13.40
CA VAL A 140 -4.61 12.84 14.18
C VAL A 140 -4.52 11.60 13.28
N ALA A 141 -5.36 11.52 12.25
CA ALA A 141 -5.37 10.39 11.31
C ALA A 141 -4.06 10.27 10.52
N VAL A 142 -3.42 11.40 10.16
CA VAL A 142 -2.11 11.39 9.47
C VAL A 142 -1.02 10.68 10.28
N TRP A 143 -1.04 10.78 11.61
CA TRP A 143 -0.09 10.03 12.46
C TRP A 143 -0.28 8.52 12.42
N SER A 144 -1.47 8.04 12.08
CA SER A 144 -1.70 6.60 11.92
C SER A 144 -0.88 6.02 10.77
N TRP A 145 -0.58 6.82 9.73
CA TRP A 145 0.28 6.38 8.61
C TRP A 145 1.72 6.16 9.07
N MET A 146 2.21 7.03 9.96
CA MET A 146 3.52 6.85 10.59
C MET A 146 3.54 5.59 11.47
N LEU A 147 2.53 5.42 12.33
CA LEU A 147 2.43 4.25 13.20
C LEU A 147 2.38 2.96 12.38
N TYR A 148 1.64 2.96 11.28
CA TYR A 148 1.57 1.82 10.37
C TYR A 148 2.93 1.52 9.75
N GLY A 149 3.59 2.50 9.13
CA GLY A 149 4.90 2.33 8.53
C GLY A 149 5.97 1.89 9.53
N LEU A 150 6.01 2.53 10.72
CA LEU A 150 6.96 2.16 11.78
C LEU A 150 6.67 0.80 12.38
N PHE A 151 5.40 0.38 12.49
CA PHE A 151 5.06 -0.95 12.99
C PHE A 151 5.66 -2.04 12.11
N PHE A 152 5.48 -1.97 10.79
CA PHE A 152 6.07 -2.94 9.87
C PHE A 152 7.60 -2.88 9.86
N LEU A 153 8.16 -1.69 10.00
CA LEU A 153 9.60 -1.50 10.01
C LEU A 153 10.26 -2.00 11.31
N ALA A 154 9.64 -1.78 12.46
CA ALA A 154 10.18 -2.20 13.76
C ALA A 154 9.93 -3.70 14.02
N ALA A 155 8.70 -4.18 13.77
CA ALA A 155 8.31 -5.56 14.08
C ALA A 155 8.83 -6.57 13.04
N PHE A 156 8.82 -6.21 11.76
CA PHE A 156 9.16 -7.14 10.66
C PHE A 156 10.41 -6.74 9.88
N GLN A 157 11.06 -5.63 10.22
CA GLN A 157 12.23 -5.10 9.49
C GLN A 157 11.94 -4.89 7.99
N ASP A 158 10.68 -4.60 7.66
CA ASP A 158 10.21 -4.49 6.29
C ASP A 158 10.40 -3.08 5.75
N TYR A 159 11.54 -2.87 5.09
CA TYR A 159 11.88 -1.62 4.44
C TYR A 159 11.03 -1.34 3.18
N GLY A 160 10.36 -2.35 2.60
CA GLY A 160 9.47 -2.16 1.45
C GLY A 160 8.21 -1.39 1.84
N VAL A 161 7.54 -1.80 2.91
CA VAL A 161 6.35 -1.10 3.44
C VAL A 161 6.72 0.28 3.95
N GLY A 162 7.89 0.41 4.61
CA GLY A 162 8.42 1.70 5.06
C GLY A 162 8.65 2.69 3.93
N LEU A 163 9.28 2.24 2.82
CA LEU A 163 9.49 3.08 1.63
C LEU A 163 8.18 3.44 0.92
N ALA A 164 7.26 2.50 0.76
CA ALA A 164 5.97 2.77 0.12
C ALA A 164 5.15 3.79 0.92
N THR A 165 5.13 3.66 2.25
CA THR A 165 4.44 4.60 3.14
C THR A 165 5.13 5.97 3.15
N SER A 166 6.46 6.00 3.11
CA SER A 166 7.23 7.25 2.97
C SER A 166 6.86 7.98 1.68
N PHE A 167 6.81 7.27 0.55
CA PHE A 167 6.43 7.84 -0.74
C PHE A 167 5.00 8.42 -0.72
N LEU A 168 4.04 7.72 -0.09
CA LEU A 168 2.68 8.23 0.10
C LEU A 168 2.64 9.50 0.96
N THR A 169 3.43 9.54 2.04
CA THR A 169 3.51 10.74 2.89
C THR A 169 4.19 11.93 2.18
N ALA A 170 5.14 11.66 1.28
CA ALA A 170 5.73 12.68 0.42
C ALA A 170 4.72 13.21 -0.61
N ALA A 171 3.93 12.31 -1.22
CA ALA A 171 2.87 12.70 -2.16
C ALA A 171 1.85 13.63 -1.48
N LEU A 172 1.41 13.28 -0.26
CA LEU A 172 0.53 14.12 0.56
C LEU A 172 1.15 15.51 0.81
N ALA A 173 2.44 15.59 1.18
CA ALA A 173 3.11 16.87 1.41
C ALA A 173 3.15 17.73 0.14
N VAL A 174 3.46 17.13 -1.01
CA VAL A 174 3.49 17.82 -2.31
C VAL A 174 2.11 18.35 -2.69
N GLN A 175 1.06 17.57 -2.43
CA GLN A 175 -0.30 17.99 -2.73
C GLN A 175 -0.79 19.15 -1.86
N GLN A 176 -0.45 19.16 -0.57
CA GLN A 176 -0.76 20.30 0.30
C GLN A 176 -0.10 21.58 -0.22
N MET A 177 1.12 21.50 -0.75
CA MET A 177 1.76 22.65 -1.41
C MET A 177 1.05 23.07 -2.71
N ALA A 178 0.40 22.15 -3.41
CA ALA A 178 -0.24 22.40 -4.70
C ALA A 178 -1.67 22.99 -4.59
N ILE A 179 -2.42 22.63 -3.54
CA ILE A 179 -3.84 22.99 -3.42
C ILE A 179 -4.03 24.15 -2.44
N ASN A 180 -3.73 23.91 -1.16
CA ASN A 180 -3.82 24.89 -0.10
C ASN A 180 -2.84 24.49 1.00
N ILE A 181 -1.95 25.41 1.36
CA ILE A 181 -0.94 25.16 2.38
C ILE A 181 -1.60 25.21 3.75
N ASP A 182 -2.02 24.04 4.26
CA ASP A 182 -2.21 23.86 5.70
C ASP A 182 -0.84 23.62 6.34
N VAL A 183 -0.35 24.63 7.05
CA VAL A 183 0.99 24.63 7.66
C VAL A 183 1.14 23.48 8.66
N LEU A 184 0.08 23.13 9.39
CA LEU A 184 0.16 22.10 10.42
C LEU A 184 0.26 20.70 9.79
N GLN A 185 -0.60 20.41 8.81
CA GLN A 185 -0.57 19.13 8.10
C GLN A 185 0.71 18.97 7.27
N LEU A 186 1.26 20.06 6.72
CA LEU A 186 2.51 20.05 5.98
C LEU A 186 3.71 19.68 6.87
N ILE A 187 3.83 20.31 8.04
CA ILE A 187 4.91 19.98 9.00
C ILE A 187 4.80 18.52 9.43
N PHE A 188 3.59 18.03 9.72
CA PHE A 188 3.38 16.63 10.07
C PHE A 188 3.77 15.68 8.93
N SER A 189 3.40 15.99 7.69
CA SER A 189 3.74 15.15 6.54
C SER A 189 5.25 15.07 6.31
N PHE A 190 5.98 16.19 6.43
CA PHE A 190 7.45 16.17 6.36
C PHE A 190 8.11 15.47 7.54
N THR A 191 7.54 15.60 8.74
CA THR A 191 8.04 14.92 9.95
C THR A 191 7.92 13.41 9.80
N ILE A 192 6.77 12.94 9.32
CA ILE A 192 6.50 11.52 9.10
C ILE A 192 7.37 10.97 7.96
N LEU A 193 7.49 11.70 6.86
CA LEU A 193 8.38 11.36 5.75
C LEU A 193 9.83 11.20 6.23
N GLY A 194 10.32 12.19 6.98
CA GLY A 194 11.68 12.17 7.54
C GLY A 194 11.89 11.01 8.51
N ALA A 195 10.93 10.78 9.42
CA ALA A 195 11.00 9.68 10.38
C ALA A 195 11.00 8.31 9.71
N LEU A 196 10.10 8.07 8.75
CA LEU A 196 10.02 6.79 8.03
C LEU A 196 11.23 6.55 7.12
N LEU A 197 11.70 7.57 6.38
CA LEU A 197 12.91 7.44 5.56
C LEU A 197 14.14 7.20 6.42
N PHE A 198 14.33 7.97 7.49
CA PHE A 198 15.45 7.79 8.40
C PHE A 198 15.44 6.39 9.01
N SER A 199 14.29 5.95 9.53
CA SER A 199 14.17 4.60 10.11
C SER A 199 14.44 3.52 9.06
N THR A 200 13.99 3.72 7.81
CA THR A 200 14.23 2.76 6.73
C THR A 200 15.71 2.69 6.39
N CYS A 201 16.39 3.83 6.29
CA CYS A 201 17.84 3.88 6.11
C CYS A 201 18.58 3.18 7.25
N VAL A 202 18.16 3.38 8.51
CA VAL A 202 18.72 2.69 9.67
C VAL A 202 18.57 1.18 9.52
N VAL A 203 17.37 0.67 9.20
CA VAL A 203 17.15 -0.77 9.00
C VAL A 203 17.97 -1.33 7.84
N ILE A 204 18.07 -0.61 6.72
CA ILE A 204 18.89 -1.02 5.57
C ILE A 204 20.37 -1.10 5.96
N VAL A 205 20.89 -0.08 6.66
CA VAL A 205 22.27 -0.06 7.16
C VAL A 205 22.49 -1.21 8.14
N LEU A 206 21.60 -1.40 9.12
CA LEU A 206 21.68 -2.51 10.07
C LEU A 206 21.66 -3.87 9.36
N ARG A 207 20.91 -4.01 8.26
CA ARG A 207 20.86 -5.24 7.47
C ARG A 207 22.12 -5.48 6.64
N ILE A 208 22.72 -4.43 6.10
CA ILE A 208 23.96 -4.49 5.30
C ILE A 208 25.17 -4.77 6.21
N PHE A 209 25.27 -4.09 7.35
CA PHE A 209 26.38 -4.22 8.29
C PHE A 209 26.20 -5.38 9.28
N GLY A 210 24.97 -5.77 9.57
CA GLY A 210 24.60 -6.87 10.48
C GLY A 210 24.54 -8.24 9.81
N LYS A 211 25.45 -8.50 8.85
CA LYS A 211 25.68 -9.87 8.36
C LYS A 211 26.01 -10.71 9.61
N GLU A 212 25.08 -11.61 9.98
CA GLU A 212 24.97 -12.38 11.25
C GLU A 212 23.91 -11.89 12.28
N LEU A 213 22.68 -11.57 11.87
CA LEU A 213 21.51 -11.98 12.69
C LEU A 213 20.84 -13.16 11.99
N ASN A 214 21.41 -14.32 12.27
CA ASN A 214 20.98 -15.65 11.86
C ASN A 214 19.64 -16.01 12.53
N ILE A 215 18.57 -15.35 12.09
CA ILE A 215 17.18 -15.66 12.36
C ILE A 215 16.48 -15.19 11.08
N ILE A 216 16.54 -15.93 9.98
CA ILE A 216 15.47 -16.90 9.73
C ILE A 216 15.85 -17.77 8.53
N ARG A 217 16.00 -19.07 8.82
CA ARG A 217 16.11 -20.19 7.88
C ARG A 217 15.25 -19.95 6.64
N TYR A 218 15.84 -20.12 5.46
CA TYR A 218 15.09 -20.34 4.23
C TYR A 218 14.37 -21.70 4.42
N ASP A 219 13.08 -21.68 4.82
CA ASP A 219 12.30 -22.92 4.84
C ASP A 219 11.86 -23.19 3.40
N ASP A 220 12.63 -24.05 2.73
CA ASP A 220 12.33 -24.65 1.42
C ASP A 220 10.94 -25.31 1.40
N GLU A 221 10.37 -25.68 2.56
CA GLU A 221 9.13 -26.44 2.66
C GLU A 221 7.84 -25.64 2.38
N ALA A 222 7.86 -24.31 2.47
CA ALA A 222 6.68 -23.48 2.13
C ALA A 222 6.62 -23.08 0.65
N VAL A 223 7.72 -23.29 -0.09
CA VAL A 223 7.86 -22.99 -1.52
C VAL A 223 7.32 -24.14 -2.38
N THR A 224 7.35 -25.37 -1.86
CA THR A 224 6.92 -26.58 -2.58
C THR A 224 5.42 -26.81 -2.63
N VAL A 225 4.60 -26.21 -1.74
CA VAL A 225 3.12 -26.36 -1.79
C VAL A 225 2.50 -25.12 -2.39
N GLY A 226 2.87 -24.87 -3.64
CA GLY A 226 2.34 -23.79 -4.43
C GLY A 226 0.98 -24.07 -5.06
N GLU A 227 0.16 -23.03 -5.26
CA GLU A 227 -1.14 -23.13 -5.97
C GLU A 227 -0.99 -23.67 -7.41
N ARG A 228 0.24 -23.65 -7.96
CA ARG A 228 0.62 -24.22 -9.25
C ARG A 228 1.69 -25.31 -9.17
N CYS A 229 2.01 -25.88 -8.00
CA CYS A 229 3.00 -26.96 -7.89
C CYS A 229 2.67 -28.13 -8.82
N PHE A 230 1.39 -28.43 -8.99
CA PHE A 230 0.90 -29.44 -9.94
C PHE A 230 1.21 -29.14 -11.43
N LEU A 231 1.45 -27.88 -11.81
CA LEU A 231 1.77 -27.48 -13.19
C LEU A 231 3.27 -27.52 -13.51
N LEU A 232 4.12 -27.73 -12.50
CA LEU A 232 5.58 -27.79 -12.68
C LEU A 232 6.12 -29.23 -12.61
N ASP A 233 5.26 -30.20 -12.30
CA ASP A 233 5.61 -31.63 -12.25
C ASP A 233 5.43 -32.36 -13.60
N GLU A 234 5.02 -31.66 -14.66
CA GLU A 234 4.90 -32.22 -16.02
C GLU A 234 6.11 -31.80 -16.89
N ASP A 235 7.32 -32.26 -16.55
CA ASP A 235 8.47 -32.38 -17.48
C ASP A 235 9.48 -33.43 -16.99
#